data_AF-A0A150V462-F1
#
_entry.id   AF-A0A150V462-F1
#
_cell.length_a   1.000
_cell.length_b   1.000
_cell.length_c   1.000
_cell.angle_alpha   90.00
_cell.angle_beta   90.00
_cell.angle_gamma   90.00
#
_symmetry.space_group_name_H-M   'P 1'
#
loop_
_entity.id
_entity.type
_entity.pdbx_description
1 polymer ?
#
loop_
_entity_poly.entity_id
_entity_poly.type
_entity_poly.pdbx_seq_one_letter_code
_entity_poly.pdbx_strand_id
1 'polypeptide(L)'
;MSGMETYHGHVRTPNDAIILFEACRIGLLPRVQRRLSEKERQSIKSGSVFVWDEREAGMRRWTDGKSWSASRVSGSFLTYREMEGKRGGSSFDKNANRDGIHSIEGDSDGGPDGYRYKPDGLMKQSFSITTNSGQHLH
;
A
#
# COMPACT_ATOMS: atom_id res chain seq x y z
N MET A 1 -15.48 -17.71 7.11
CA MET A 1 -15.67 -16.32 6.61
C MET A 1 -14.90 -15.41 7.56
N SER A 2 -13.82 -14.79 7.11
CA SER A 2 -13.18 -13.71 7.84
C SER A 2 -12.54 -12.80 6.80
N GLY A 3 -12.95 -11.54 6.80
CA GLY A 3 -12.38 -10.51 5.93
C GLY A 3 -10.90 -10.37 6.25
N MET A 4 -10.08 -10.50 5.21
CA MET A 4 -8.62 -10.39 5.29
C MET A 4 -8.16 -8.96 5.56
N GLU A 5 -9.01 -8.00 5.21
CA GLU A 5 -8.88 -6.57 5.47
C GLU A 5 -9.52 -6.26 6.83
N THR A 6 -8.96 -5.30 7.56
CA THR A 6 -9.57 -4.76 8.78
C THR A 6 -10.88 -4.05 8.45
N TYR A 7 -10.88 -3.30 7.36
CA TYR A 7 -12.00 -2.49 6.91
C TYR A 7 -11.94 -2.30 5.39
N HIS A 8 -13.08 -2.08 4.75
CA HIS A 8 -13.16 -1.74 3.34
C HIS A 8 -13.83 -0.38 3.16
N GLY A 9 -13.04 0.62 2.78
CA GLY A 9 -13.50 2.00 2.60
C GLY A 9 -12.35 2.98 2.46
N HIS A 10 -12.58 4.25 2.79
CA HIS A 10 -11.60 5.32 2.62
C HIS A 10 -11.37 6.07 3.94
N VAL A 11 -10.11 6.11 4.38
CA VAL A 11 -9.65 6.83 5.58
C VAL A 11 -9.18 8.21 5.15
N ARG A 12 -9.99 9.25 5.39
CA ARG A 12 -9.71 10.62 4.91
C ARG A 12 -9.01 11.47 5.94
N THR A 13 -9.34 11.25 7.21
CA THR A 13 -8.90 12.11 8.31
C THR A 13 -8.19 11.29 9.39
N PRO A 14 -7.36 11.92 10.23
CA PRO A 14 -6.80 11.26 11.40
C PRO A 14 -7.88 10.69 12.33
N ASN A 15 -9.05 11.34 12.41
CA ASN A 15 -10.17 10.87 13.23
C ASN A 15 -10.73 9.53 12.71
N ASP A 16 -10.80 9.35 11.39
CA ASP A 16 -11.21 8.07 10.79
C ASP A 16 -10.26 6.94 11.21
N ALA A 17 -8.94 7.21 11.18
CA ALA A 17 -7.93 6.24 11.60
C ALA A 17 -8.04 5.91 13.10
N ILE A 18 -8.26 6.91 13.95
CA ILE A 18 -8.46 6.72 15.40
C ILE A 18 -9.68 5.84 15.68
N ILE A 19 -10.79 6.04 14.97
CA ILE A 19 -11.98 5.19 15.09
C ILE A 19 -11.66 3.74 14.73
N LEU A 20 -10.90 3.51 13.65
CA LEU A 20 -10.49 2.16 13.26
C LEU A 20 -9.58 1.51 14.30
N PHE A 21 -8.61 2.25 14.86
CA PHE A 21 -7.77 1.76 15.95
C PHE A 21 -8.59 1.36 17.17
N GLU A 22 -9.56 2.18 17.57
CA GLU A 22 -10.44 1.88 18.70
C GLU A 22 -11.30 0.65 18.43
N ALA A 23 -11.90 0.54 17.23
CA ALA A 23 -12.69 -0.62 16.83
C ALA A 23 -11.87 -1.93 16.86
N CYS A 24 -10.60 -1.88 16.45
CA CYS A 24 -9.68 -3.01 16.61
C CYS A 24 -9.33 -3.31 18.07
N ARG A 25 -9.14 -2.28 18.90
CA ARG A 25 -8.78 -2.43 20.33
C ARG A 25 -9.87 -3.16 21.11
N ILE A 26 -11.14 -2.85 20.83
CA ILE A 26 -12.29 -3.46 21.50
C ILE A 26 -12.78 -4.75 20.81
N GLY A 27 -12.11 -5.19 19.74
CA GLY A 27 -12.39 -6.45 19.05
C GLY A 27 -13.58 -6.43 18.09
N LEU A 28 -14.09 -5.23 17.71
CA LEU A 28 -15.15 -5.11 16.70
C LEU A 28 -14.63 -5.36 15.28
N LEU A 29 -13.41 -4.93 14.97
CA LEU A 29 -12.75 -5.17 13.69
C LEU A 29 -11.50 -6.03 13.87
N PRO A 30 -11.22 -6.94 12.92
CA PRO A 30 -10.00 -7.73 12.97
C PRO A 30 -8.78 -6.85 12.71
N ARG A 31 -7.70 -7.15 13.41
CA ARG A 31 -6.38 -6.54 13.22
C ARG A 31 -5.44 -7.57 12.60
N VAL A 32 -4.48 -7.11 11.81
CA VAL A 32 -3.48 -7.99 11.20
C VAL A 32 -2.46 -8.39 12.25
N GLN A 33 -2.35 -9.69 12.52
CA GLN A 33 -1.48 -10.25 13.57
C GLN A 33 -0.25 -10.98 13.01
N ARG A 34 -0.08 -11.00 11.68
CA ARG A 34 1.07 -11.62 11.00
C ARG A 34 1.24 -11.03 9.62
N ARG A 35 2.37 -11.31 8.98
CA ARG A 35 2.57 -10.99 7.56
C ARG A 35 1.52 -11.65 6.69
N LEU A 36 1.09 -10.90 5.66
CA LEU A 36 0.27 -11.45 4.60
C LEU A 36 1.05 -12.50 3.80
N SER A 37 0.38 -13.62 3.54
CA SER A 37 0.76 -14.61 2.53
C SER A 37 0.65 -14.03 1.12
N GLU A 38 1.21 -14.72 0.14
CA GLU A 38 1.18 -14.27 -1.25
C GLU A 38 -0.25 -14.12 -1.79
N LYS A 39 -1.12 -15.09 -1.52
CA LYS A 39 -2.53 -15.03 -1.90
C LYS A 39 -3.23 -13.80 -1.29
N GLU A 40 -2.92 -13.50 -0.03
CA GLU A 40 -3.50 -12.34 0.66
C GLU A 40 -3.03 -11.01 0.07
N ARG A 41 -1.76 -10.94 -0.38
CA ARG A 41 -1.22 -9.75 -1.06
C ARG A 41 -1.87 -9.51 -2.42
N GLN A 42 -2.16 -10.60 -3.15
CA GLN A 42 -2.81 -10.51 -4.47
C GLN A 42 -4.24 -9.96 -4.38
N SER A 43 -4.93 -10.12 -3.25
CA SER A 43 -6.29 -9.58 -3.05
C SER A 43 -6.36 -8.12 -2.64
N ILE A 44 -5.23 -7.44 -2.41
CA ILE A 44 -5.21 -6.00 -2.07
C ILE A 44 -5.70 -5.18 -3.26
N LYS A 45 -6.69 -4.32 -3.01
CA LYS A 45 -7.38 -3.51 -4.01
C LYS A 45 -7.73 -2.13 -3.46
N SER A 46 -8.33 -1.28 -4.31
CA SER A 46 -8.87 0.00 -3.84
C SER A 46 -9.89 -0.22 -2.73
N GLY A 47 -9.75 0.52 -1.63
CA GLY A 47 -10.59 0.40 -0.45
C GLY A 47 -10.07 -0.54 0.64
N SER A 48 -9.06 -1.38 0.36
CA SER A 48 -8.48 -2.26 1.38
C SER A 48 -7.79 -1.46 2.49
N VAL A 49 -8.22 -1.64 3.74
CA VAL A 49 -7.59 -1.03 4.93
C VAL A 49 -7.12 -2.11 5.89
N PHE A 50 -5.90 -1.97 6.38
CA PHE A 50 -5.25 -2.90 7.30
C PHE A 50 -4.76 -2.13 8.52
N VAL A 51 -5.10 -2.62 9.70
CA VAL A 51 -4.60 -2.10 10.97
C VAL A 51 -3.75 -3.16 11.64
N TRP A 52 -2.59 -2.78 12.17
CA TRP A 52 -1.75 -3.70 12.94
C TRP A 52 -1.00 -3.03 14.08
N ASP A 53 -0.71 -3.83 15.10
CA ASP A 53 0.25 -3.49 16.15
C ASP A 53 1.63 -4.06 15.78
N GLU A 54 2.69 -3.25 15.88
CA GLU A 54 4.04 -3.67 15.47
C GLU A 54 4.52 -4.92 16.21
N ARG A 55 4.25 -5.01 17.52
CA ARG A 55 4.77 -6.06 18.39
C ARG A 55 3.99 -7.35 18.20
N GLU A 56 2.66 -7.26 18.13
CA GLU A 56 1.80 -8.41 17.87
C GLU A 56 2.08 -9.01 16.49
N ALA A 57 2.15 -8.17 15.45
CA ALA A 57 2.31 -8.63 14.08
C ALA A 57 3.76 -8.98 13.70
N GLY A 58 4.74 -8.54 14.50
CA GLY A 58 6.16 -8.61 14.16
C GLY A 58 6.50 -7.79 12.91
N MET A 59 5.76 -6.70 12.66
CA MET A 59 5.85 -5.88 11.45
C MET A 59 6.02 -4.41 11.78
N ARG A 60 7.24 -3.88 11.57
CA ARG A 60 7.53 -2.43 11.68
C ARG A 60 7.21 -1.63 10.42
N ARG A 61 7.03 -2.34 9.30
CA ARG A 61 6.76 -1.76 7.98
C ARG A 61 5.82 -2.67 7.22
N TRP A 62 4.91 -2.07 6.49
CA TRP A 62 4.01 -2.77 5.59
C TRP A 62 4.75 -3.33 4.37
N THR A 63 4.44 -4.57 3.98
CA THR A 63 4.98 -5.23 2.79
C THR A 63 3.87 -5.96 2.03
N ASP A 64 3.45 -5.40 0.90
CA ASP A 64 2.41 -5.95 0.01
C ASP A 64 2.94 -6.51 -1.31
N GLY A 65 4.24 -6.38 -1.57
CA GLY A 65 4.86 -6.86 -2.82
C GLY A 65 4.63 -5.96 -4.03
N LYS A 66 4.02 -4.78 -3.87
CA LYS A 66 3.89 -3.79 -4.96
C LYS A 66 5.07 -2.80 -4.95
N SER A 67 5.36 -2.24 -6.12
CA SER A 67 6.36 -1.17 -6.25
C SER A 67 5.70 0.17 -5.97
N TRP A 68 6.25 0.93 -5.02
CA TRP A 68 5.69 2.18 -4.54
C TRP A 68 6.68 3.32 -4.73
N SER A 69 6.17 4.50 -5.10
CA SER A 69 6.96 5.73 -5.17
C SER A 69 7.63 6.09 -3.84
N ALA A 70 8.53 7.06 -3.85
CA ALA A 70 8.93 7.74 -2.62
C ALA A 70 7.71 8.33 -1.90
N SER A 71 7.76 8.36 -0.57
CA SER A 71 6.68 8.89 0.26
C SER A 71 6.51 10.40 0.04
N ARG A 72 5.27 10.86 -0.01
CA ARG A 72 4.91 12.28 0.06
C ARG A 72 4.06 12.53 1.31
N VAL A 73 4.24 13.67 1.95
CA VAL A 73 3.43 14.06 3.12
C VAL A 73 2.15 14.71 2.61
N SER A 74 1.01 14.29 3.15
CA SER A 74 -0.31 14.89 2.90
C SER A 74 -1.06 15.01 4.21
N GLY A 75 -0.96 16.19 4.84
CA GLY A 75 -1.44 16.38 6.21
C GLY A 75 -0.72 15.42 7.16
N SER A 76 -1.48 14.62 7.90
CA SER A 76 -0.93 13.62 8.83
C SER A 76 -0.63 12.26 8.19
N PHE A 77 -0.83 12.10 6.88
CA PHE A 77 -0.61 10.85 6.17
C PHE A 77 0.68 10.89 5.34
N LEU A 78 1.32 9.73 5.20
CA LEU A 78 2.26 9.49 4.11
C LEU A 78 1.51 8.86 2.94
N THR A 79 1.80 9.30 1.72
CA THR A 79 1.15 8.83 0.50
C THR A 79 2.17 8.29 -0.50
N TYR A 80 1.72 7.30 -1.27
CA TYR A 80 2.53 6.58 -2.25
C TYR A 80 1.67 6.28 -3.48
N ARG A 81 2.30 6.33 -4.67
CA ARG A 81 1.68 5.92 -5.93
C ARG A 81 2.32 4.61 -6.40
N GLU A 82 1.49 3.67 -6.87
CA GLU A 82 1.99 2.43 -7.45
C GLU A 82 2.79 2.73 -8.72
N MET A 83 3.95 2.11 -8.82
CA MET A 83 4.85 2.21 -9.97
C MET A 83 4.78 0.91 -10.77
N GLU A 84 5.14 1.00 -12.04
CA GLU A 84 5.50 -0.17 -12.82
C GLU A 84 6.65 -0.88 -12.09
N GLY A 85 6.45 -2.14 -11.72
CA GLY A 85 7.52 -2.91 -11.14
C GLY A 85 8.62 -3.10 -12.18
N LYS A 86 9.90 -3.06 -11.76
CA LYS A 86 10.94 -3.72 -12.55
C LYS A 86 10.49 -5.16 -12.67
N ARG A 87 10.09 -5.58 -13.88
CA ARG A 87 9.83 -6.99 -14.19
C ARG A 87 10.99 -7.77 -13.58
N GLY A 88 10.70 -8.57 -12.56
CA GLY A 88 11.69 -9.44 -11.96
C GLY A 88 12.32 -10.26 -13.08
N GLY A 89 13.62 -10.52 -12.97
CA GLY A 89 14.32 -11.39 -13.90
C GLY A 89 13.57 -12.70 -14.09
N SER A 90 12.99 -12.86 -15.27
CA SER A 90 12.56 -14.13 -15.83
C SER A 90 12.65 -13.99 -17.34
N SER A 91 13.67 -14.64 -17.90
CA SER A 91 13.84 -15.00 -19.30
C SER A 91 13.91 -13.88 -20.33
N PHE A 92 15.06 -13.85 -20.99
CA PHE A 92 15.25 -13.23 -22.30
C PHE A 92 14.32 -13.87 -23.33
N ASP A 93 13.08 -13.41 -23.43
CA ASP A 93 12.33 -13.53 -24.67
C ASP A 93 12.88 -12.49 -25.65
N LYS A 94 13.87 -12.92 -26.42
CA LYS A 94 14.29 -12.26 -27.66
C LYS A 94 13.20 -12.47 -28.70
N ASN A 95 12.17 -11.63 -28.73
CA ASN A 95 11.52 -11.18 -29.97
C ASN A 95 10.29 -10.31 -29.68
N ALA A 96 10.36 -9.04 -30.04
CA ALA A 96 9.33 -8.40 -30.88
C ALA A 96 9.76 -6.97 -31.21
N ASN A 97 10.26 -6.82 -32.42
CA ASN A 97 10.32 -5.56 -33.13
C ASN A 97 8.92 -5.28 -33.72
N ARG A 98 8.24 -4.21 -33.29
CA ARG A 98 7.60 -3.20 -34.16
C ARG A 98 6.60 -2.29 -33.42
N ASP A 99 6.90 -1.00 -33.53
CA ASP A 99 6.02 0.12 -33.92
C ASP A 99 4.66 0.31 -33.23
N GLY A 100 4.50 1.46 -32.58
CA GLY A 100 3.21 1.98 -32.16
C GLY A 100 3.30 3.26 -31.33
N ILE A 101 3.49 4.39 -32.01
CA ILE A 101 3.33 5.74 -31.47
C ILE A 101 1.94 5.86 -30.81
N HIS A 102 1.89 6.32 -29.56
CA HIS A 102 0.78 7.14 -29.07
C HIS A 102 1.29 8.06 -27.96
N SER A 103 1.47 9.32 -28.34
CA SER A 103 1.67 10.47 -27.48
C SER A 103 0.38 10.79 -26.71
N ILE A 104 0.45 10.78 -25.38
CA ILE A 104 -0.36 11.68 -24.56
C ILE A 104 0.61 12.41 -23.64
N GLU A 105 0.69 13.72 -23.84
CA GLU A 105 1.42 14.67 -23.03
C GLU A 105 0.85 14.69 -21.60
N GLY A 106 1.73 14.60 -20.63
CA GLY A 106 1.39 14.60 -19.20
C GLY A 106 2.65 14.45 -18.37
N ASP A 107 3.41 15.54 -18.26
CA ASP A 107 4.44 15.84 -17.26
C ASP A 107 5.11 14.61 -16.60
N SER A 108 5.97 13.93 -17.36
CA SER A 108 6.78 12.83 -16.83
C SER A 108 8.21 13.33 -16.64
N ASP A 109 8.53 13.73 -15.41
CA ASP A 109 9.90 13.82 -14.90
C ASP A 109 10.49 12.39 -14.84
N GLY A 110 10.79 11.86 -16.03
CA GLY A 110 11.26 10.51 -16.26
C GLY A 110 12.78 10.46 -16.18
N GLY A 111 13.30 10.33 -14.97
CA GLY A 111 14.70 9.95 -14.76
C GLY A 111 15.05 8.64 -15.51
N PRO A 112 16.32 8.42 -15.87
CA PRO A 112 16.78 7.41 -16.82
C PRO A 112 16.55 5.94 -16.43
N ASP A 113 15.95 5.65 -15.27
CA ASP A 113 15.88 4.32 -14.67
C ASP A 113 14.55 3.57 -14.85
N GLY A 114 13.64 4.06 -15.70
CA GLY A 114 12.39 3.35 -16.01
C GLY A 114 11.38 3.28 -14.86
N TYR A 115 11.48 4.17 -13.87
CA TYR A 115 10.48 4.34 -12.83
C TYR A 115 9.30 5.14 -13.37
N ARG A 116 8.31 4.44 -13.95
CA ARG A 116 7.06 5.06 -14.40
C ARG A 116 5.92 4.76 -13.44
N TYR A 117 5.03 5.73 -13.26
CA TYR A 117 3.77 5.50 -12.58
C TYR A 117 2.88 4.60 -13.42
N LYS A 118 2.19 3.67 -12.76
CA LYS A 118 1.19 2.85 -13.43
C LYS A 118 -0.06 3.71 -13.68
N PRO A 119 -0.60 3.80 -14.91
CA PRO A 119 -1.75 4.65 -15.22
C PRO A 119 -2.96 4.38 -14.33
N ASP A 120 -3.29 3.11 -14.11
CA ASP A 120 -4.36 2.64 -13.19
C ASP A 120 -3.78 2.05 -11.90
N GLY A 121 -2.70 2.66 -11.42
CA GLY A 121 -2.02 2.24 -10.19
C GLY A 121 -2.83 2.56 -8.93
N LEU A 122 -2.63 1.75 -7.90
CA LEU A 122 -3.15 2.05 -6.57
C LEU A 122 -2.47 3.28 -5.97
N MET A 123 -3.21 3.95 -5.11
CA MET A 123 -2.68 4.92 -4.15
C MET A 123 -2.69 4.26 -2.77
N LYS A 124 -1.58 4.38 -2.03
CA LYS A 124 -1.49 3.93 -0.65
C LYS A 124 -1.31 5.12 0.26
N GLN A 125 -1.99 5.09 1.40
CA GLN A 125 -1.77 6.02 2.49
C GLN A 125 -1.41 5.24 3.75
N SER A 126 -0.59 5.82 4.61
CA SER A 126 -0.28 5.27 5.93
C SER A 126 -0.37 6.35 6.99
N PHE A 127 -0.83 5.95 8.16
CA PHE A 127 -0.93 6.76 9.37
C PHE A 127 -0.50 5.89 10.54
N SER A 128 0.20 6.45 11.51
CA SER A 128 0.63 5.69 12.68
C SER A 128 0.54 6.52 13.94
N ILE A 129 0.33 5.84 15.06
CA ILE A 129 0.32 6.44 16.40
C ILE A 129 1.18 5.63 17.35
N THR A 130 1.68 6.33 18.37
CA THR A 130 2.23 5.69 19.55
C THR A 130 1.34 6.05 20.72
N THR A 131 0.79 5.04 21.40
CA THR A 131 -0.04 5.25 22.57
C THR A 131 0.82 5.56 23.80
N ASN A 132 0.22 6.11 24.85
CA ASN A 132 0.89 6.32 26.14
C ASN A 132 1.34 5.00 26.80
N SER A 133 0.77 3.86 26.40
CA SER A 133 1.19 2.52 26.83
C SER A 133 2.34 1.95 25.99
N GLY A 134 2.88 2.71 25.03
CA GLY A 134 3.99 2.30 24.17
C GLY A 134 3.59 1.34 23.04
N GLN A 135 2.29 1.25 22.72
CA GLN A 135 1.84 0.48 21.54
C GLN A 135 2.05 1.32 20.28
N HIS A 136 2.59 0.69 19.24
CA HIS A 136 2.80 1.31 17.93
C HIS A 136 1.79 0.71 16.96
N LEU A 137 0.78 1.51 16.60
CA LEU A 137 -0.30 1.12 15.70
C LEU A 137 -0.11 1.81 14.36
N HIS A 138 -0.42 1.08 13.30
CA HIS A 138 -0.39 1.51 11.91
C HIS A 138 -1.67 1.10 11.19
#